data_AF-I0GNF5-F1
#
_entry.id   AF-I0GNF5-F1
#
_cell.length_a   1.000
_cell.length_b   1.000
_cell.length_c   1.000
_cell.angle_alpha   90.00
_cell.angle_beta   90.00
_cell.angle_gamma   90.00
#
_symmetry.space_group_name_H-M   'P 1'
#
loop_
_entity.id
_entity.type
_entity.pdbx_description
1 polymer ?
#
loop_
_entity_poly.entity_id
_entity_poly.type
_entity_poly.pdbx_seq_one_letter_code
_entity_poly.pdbx_strand_id
1 'polypeptide(L)'
;MWHIMREYLHYGFDEFIICAGYKQEYIKNYFAHYFLQASDISFDFRVDGEREHRGIISTAFEPWKVTVVDTGLDSLTGWRIKQVQDYIGDEPFLMTYGDGVCDVDLKALVDFHKSHGKACTLTAVKPEGRFGILDLNGNNVQSFREKSRDDVGYINGGYMVLEPKVFDYITSNVMFERDPMEHLADDGEIMAYKHKGFWQCMDTLRDKQKLEELWLAGKAPWKVWQ
;
A
#
# COMPACT_ATOMS: atom_id res chain seq x y z
N MET A 1 1.73 1.73 6.03
CA MET A 1 2.82 0.77 5.78
C MET A 1 2.65 -0.56 6.51
N TRP A 2 2.87 -0.70 7.83
CA TRP A 2 2.78 -2.02 8.53
C TRP A 2 1.46 -2.77 8.25
N HIS A 3 0.31 -2.09 8.33
CA HIS A 3 -0.99 -2.68 8.01
C HIS A 3 -1.08 -3.23 6.57
N ILE A 4 -0.49 -2.52 5.61
CA ILE A 4 -0.46 -2.94 4.20
C ILE A 4 0.40 -4.20 4.10
N MET A 5 1.59 -4.20 4.69
CA MET A 5 2.46 -5.38 4.67
C MET A 5 1.81 -6.60 5.35
N ARG A 6 1.04 -6.40 6.42
CA ARG A 6 0.25 -7.46 7.07
C ARG A 6 -0.85 -8.03 6.17
N GLU A 7 -1.50 -7.19 5.38
CA GLU A 7 -2.48 -7.61 4.37
C GLU A 7 -1.80 -8.49 3.31
N TYR A 8 -0.67 -8.03 2.75
CA TYR A 8 0.10 -8.80 1.76
C TYR A 8 0.59 -10.14 2.32
N LEU A 9 1.11 -10.14 3.54
CA LEU A 9 1.56 -11.35 4.23
C LEU A 9 0.42 -12.35 4.44
N HIS A 10 -0.79 -11.88 4.77
CA HIS A 10 -1.97 -12.74 4.91
C HIS A 10 -2.27 -13.51 3.61
N TYR A 11 -2.05 -12.89 2.46
CA TYR A 11 -2.22 -13.54 1.14
C TYR A 11 -0.98 -14.31 0.66
N GLY A 12 0.07 -14.41 1.48
CA GLY A 12 1.28 -15.19 1.19
C GLY A 12 2.40 -14.42 0.48
N PHE A 13 2.35 -13.08 0.47
CA PHE A 13 3.43 -12.24 -0.03
C PHE A 13 4.28 -11.72 1.14
N ASP A 14 5.48 -12.27 1.29
CA ASP A 14 6.36 -12.03 2.45
C ASP A 14 7.66 -11.28 2.09
N GLU A 15 7.93 -11.03 0.81
CA GLU A 15 9.06 -10.22 0.36
C GLU A 15 8.62 -8.80 -0.04
N PHE A 16 9.23 -7.80 0.60
CA PHE A 16 8.88 -6.38 0.44
C PHE A 16 10.10 -5.56 0.06
N ILE A 17 9.92 -4.71 -0.95
CA ILE A 17 10.86 -3.67 -1.31
C ILE A 17 10.19 -2.32 -1.04
N ILE A 18 10.78 -1.53 -0.14
CA ILE A 18 10.28 -0.21 0.23
C ILE A 18 11.12 0.84 -0.47
N CYS A 19 10.50 1.53 -1.43
CA CYS A 19 11.07 2.69 -2.11
C CYS A 19 11.08 3.90 -1.18
N ALA A 20 12.14 4.06 -0.39
CA ALA A 20 12.28 5.14 0.58
C ALA A 20 12.85 6.42 -0.07
N GLY A 21 12.67 7.56 0.60
CA GLY A 21 13.16 8.86 0.15
C GLY A 21 13.30 9.82 1.32
N TYR A 22 12.52 10.91 1.33
CA TYR A 22 12.46 11.80 2.49
C TYR A 22 12.18 11.03 3.79
N LYS A 23 12.99 11.29 4.83
CA LYS A 23 12.88 10.65 6.15
C LYS A 23 13.04 9.12 6.18
N GLN A 24 13.73 8.55 5.20
CA GLN A 24 13.99 7.10 5.14
C GLN A 24 14.64 6.52 6.41
N GLU A 25 15.36 7.32 7.18
CA GLU A 25 15.99 6.91 8.44
C GLU A 25 14.97 6.42 9.46
N TYR A 26 13.75 6.94 9.46
CA TYR A 26 12.67 6.46 10.34
C TYR A 26 12.20 5.06 9.95
N ILE A 27 12.11 4.78 8.65
CA ILE A 27 11.74 3.45 8.13
C ILE A 27 12.86 2.45 8.45
N LYS A 28 14.11 2.81 8.18
CA LYS A 28 15.29 1.97 8.50
C LYS A 28 15.38 1.69 10.00
N ASN A 29 15.17 2.71 10.83
CA ASN A 29 15.19 2.59 12.29
C ASN A 29 14.06 1.66 12.78
N TYR A 30 12.85 1.81 12.25
CA TYR A 30 11.73 0.93 12.56
C TYR A 30 12.07 -0.54 12.31
N PHE A 31 12.59 -0.89 11.12
CA PHE A 31 12.94 -2.29 10.84
C PHE A 31 14.18 -2.78 11.61
N ALA A 32 15.17 -1.92 11.85
CA ALA A 32 16.35 -2.26 12.65
C ALA A 32 16.00 -2.60 14.11
N HIS A 33 14.94 -2.00 14.65
CA HIS A 33 14.47 -2.23 16.02
C HIS A 33 13.13 -2.98 16.07
N TYR A 34 12.67 -3.53 14.95
CA TYR A 34 11.36 -4.19 14.86
C TYR A 34 11.24 -5.30 15.90
N PHE A 35 12.31 -6.09 16.06
CA PHE A 35 12.40 -7.12 17.07
C PHE A 35 12.16 -6.59 18.49
N LEU A 36 12.78 -5.46 18.84
CA LEU A 36 12.64 -4.83 20.15
C LEU A 36 11.25 -4.22 20.37
N GLN A 37 10.61 -3.77 19.29
CA GLN A 37 9.30 -3.11 19.36
C GLN A 37 8.13 -4.10 19.35
N ALA A 38 8.29 -5.24 18.67
CA ALA A 38 7.24 -6.23 18.48
C ALA A 38 7.23 -7.36 19.51
N SER A 39 8.23 -7.42 20.39
CA SER A 39 8.41 -8.54 21.35
C SER A 39 8.56 -8.05 22.78
N ASP A 40 8.10 -8.86 23.74
CA ASP A 40 8.41 -8.66 25.15
C ASP A 40 9.84 -9.18 25.43
N ILE A 41 10.71 -8.30 25.90
CA ILE A 41 12.14 -8.59 26.10
C ILE A 41 12.52 -8.40 27.56
N SER A 42 13.23 -9.38 28.12
CA SER A 42 13.87 -9.28 29.43
C SER A 42 15.35 -9.00 29.26
N PHE A 43 15.85 -8.01 30.01
CA PHE A 43 17.28 -7.78 30.16
C PHE A 43 17.68 -8.08 31.61
N ASP A 44 18.51 -9.10 31.81
CA ASP A 44 19.08 -9.43 33.13
C ASP A 44 20.55 -8.97 33.18
N PHE A 45 20.78 -7.86 33.89
CA PHE A 45 22.11 -7.25 34.06
C PHE A 45 22.75 -7.57 35.43
N ARG A 46 22.23 -8.56 36.16
CA ARG A 46 22.78 -8.92 37.46
C ARG A 46 24.13 -9.61 37.26
N VAL A 47 25.17 -9.02 37.84
CA VAL A 47 26.54 -9.56 37.79
C VAL A 47 26.67 -10.64 38.87
N ASP A 48 26.64 -11.90 38.47
CA ASP A 48 27.23 -12.98 39.26
C ASP A 48 27.85 -14.03 38.33
N GLY A 49 29.16 -13.89 38.12
CA GLY A 49 30.06 -14.98 37.75
C GLY A 49 30.01 -15.54 36.33
N GLU A 50 28.86 -15.78 35.72
CA GLU A 50 28.78 -16.44 34.40
C GLU A 50 27.59 -15.94 33.55
N ARG A 51 27.95 -15.26 32.45
CA ARG A 51 27.17 -14.92 31.25
C ARG A 51 25.99 -13.94 31.40
N GLU A 52 26.07 -12.83 30.65
CA GLU A 52 24.89 -12.03 30.30
C GLU A 52 23.80 -12.94 29.70
N HIS A 53 22.68 -13.08 30.39
CA HIS A 53 21.51 -13.77 29.86
C HIS A 53 20.56 -12.75 29.22
N ARG A 54 20.58 -12.69 27.88
CA ARG A 54 19.55 -12.02 27.08
C ARG A 54 18.49 -13.05 26.73
N GLY A 55 17.27 -12.89 27.23
CA GLY A 55 16.18 -13.84 27.07
C GLY A 55 14.96 -13.21 26.41
N ILE A 56 14.38 -13.91 25.44
CA ILE A 56 13.13 -13.50 24.76
C ILE A 56 11.97 -14.14 25.52
N ILE A 57 10.98 -13.35 25.93
CA ILE A 57 9.82 -13.86 26.69
C ILE A 57 8.74 -14.38 25.73
N SER A 58 8.47 -13.65 24.65
CA SER A 58 7.55 -14.04 23.58
C SER A 58 8.02 -13.46 22.25
N THR A 59 7.95 -14.25 21.18
CA THR A 59 8.25 -13.81 19.81
C THR A 59 6.95 -13.64 19.03
N ALA A 60 6.65 -12.40 18.62
CA ALA A 60 5.55 -12.07 17.73
C ALA A 60 6.09 -11.39 16.45
N PHE A 61 7.12 -11.96 15.83
CA PHE A 61 7.65 -11.42 14.58
C PHE A 61 7.06 -12.13 13.37
N GLU A 62 6.83 -11.35 12.31
CA GLU A 62 6.34 -11.83 11.03
C GLU A 62 7.50 -12.37 10.18
N PRO A 63 7.29 -13.45 9.39
CA PRO A 63 8.34 -14.09 8.60
C PRO A 63 8.61 -13.35 7.27
N TRP A 64 8.69 -12.01 7.27
CA TRP A 64 8.91 -11.22 6.06
C TRP A 64 10.38 -10.89 5.78
N LYS A 65 10.72 -10.76 4.50
CA LYS A 65 11.98 -10.20 4.01
C LYS A 65 11.74 -8.77 3.57
N VAL A 66 12.41 -7.81 4.21
CA VAL A 66 12.20 -6.38 3.93
C VAL A 66 13.48 -5.72 3.47
N THR A 67 13.46 -5.16 2.26
CA THR A 67 14.54 -4.37 1.68
C THR A 67 14.12 -2.91 1.61
N VAL A 68 14.84 -2.02 2.32
CA VAL A 68 14.57 -0.57 2.28
C VAL A 68 15.60 0.11 1.38
N VAL A 69 15.17 0.59 0.23
CA VAL A 69 16.04 1.18 -0.80
C VAL A 69 15.90 2.70 -0.76
N ASP A 70 17.03 3.41 -0.72
CA ASP A 70 17.03 4.86 -0.95
C ASP A 70 16.85 5.11 -2.44
N THR A 71 15.65 5.53 -2.82
CA THR A 71 15.31 5.80 -4.22
C THR A 71 15.50 7.26 -4.60
N GLY A 72 16.12 8.07 -3.73
CA GLY A 72 16.44 9.48 -3.96
C GLY A 72 15.40 10.46 -3.40
N LEU A 73 15.85 11.63 -2.96
CA LEU A 73 14.98 12.65 -2.35
C LEU A 73 13.95 13.19 -3.36
N ASP A 74 14.43 13.57 -4.55
CA ASP A 74 13.64 14.27 -5.57
C ASP A 74 13.04 13.34 -6.65
N SER A 75 13.14 12.02 -6.45
CA SER A 75 12.56 11.04 -7.37
C SER A 75 11.04 11.02 -7.29
N LEU A 76 10.38 10.98 -8.45
CA LEU A 76 8.95 10.80 -8.58
C LEU A 76 8.59 9.31 -8.62
N THR A 77 7.30 8.98 -8.48
CA THR A 77 6.82 7.60 -8.27
C THR A 77 7.35 6.62 -9.32
N GLY A 78 7.34 6.99 -10.61
CA GLY A 78 7.87 6.16 -11.69
C GLY A 78 9.36 5.87 -11.50
N TRP A 79 10.17 6.90 -11.28
CA TRP A 79 11.60 6.71 -11.11
C TRP A 79 11.95 5.87 -9.88
N ARG A 80 11.21 6.04 -8.78
CA ARG A 80 11.40 5.20 -7.59
C ARG A 80 11.20 3.72 -7.88
N ILE A 81 10.20 3.38 -8.70
CA ILE A 81 9.95 2.01 -9.16
C ILE A 81 11.11 1.52 -10.04
N LYS A 82 11.57 2.36 -10.99
CA LYS A 82 12.70 2.01 -11.87
C LYS A 82 13.99 1.73 -11.10
N GLN A 83 14.27 2.49 -10.03
CA GLN A 83 15.45 2.30 -9.18
C GLN A 83 15.47 0.96 -8.44
N VAL A 84 14.33 0.29 -8.29
CA VAL A 84 14.25 -1.02 -7.61
C VAL A 84 14.14 -2.20 -8.57
N GLN A 85 14.26 -1.97 -9.88
CA GLN A 85 14.15 -3.01 -10.91
C GLN A 85 15.08 -4.21 -10.63
N ASP A 86 16.34 -3.97 -10.26
CA ASP A 86 17.32 -5.04 -10.02
C ASP A 86 16.99 -5.91 -8.79
N TYR A 87 16.22 -5.39 -7.83
CA TYR A 87 15.77 -6.15 -6.66
C TYR A 87 14.58 -7.05 -6.98
N ILE A 88 13.77 -6.66 -7.97
CA ILE A 88 12.61 -7.42 -8.45
C ILE A 88 13.06 -8.50 -9.44
N GLY A 89 13.98 -8.17 -10.34
CA GLY A 89 14.41 -9.09 -11.40
C GLY A 89 13.38 -9.18 -12.53
N ASP A 90 13.24 -10.37 -13.12
CA ASP A 90 12.39 -10.63 -14.30
C ASP A 90 11.14 -11.47 -13.91
N GLU A 91 10.47 -11.08 -12.83
CA GLU A 91 9.24 -11.71 -12.35
C GLU A 91 8.09 -10.72 -12.18
N PRO A 92 6.83 -11.15 -12.35
CA PRO A 92 5.68 -10.33 -12.01
C PRO A 92 5.70 -9.96 -10.52
N PHE A 93 5.34 -8.72 -10.21
CA PHE A 93 5.39 -8.20 -8.85
C PHE A 93 4.13 -7.41 -8.51
N LEU A 94 3.86 -7.28 -7.21
CA LEU A 94 2.79 -6.41 -6.74
C LEU A 94 3.36 -5.06 -6.33
N MET A 95 2.57 -4.02 -6.57
CA MET A 95 2.95 -2.64 -6.25
C MET A 95 1.76 -1.88 -5.70
N THR A 96 1.98 -1.10 -4.64
CA THR A 96 0.93 -0.23 -4.10
C THR A 96 1.53 1.01 -3.43
N TYR A 97 0.66 1.95 -3.07
CA TYR A 97 1.01 3.15 -2.32
C TYR A 97 1.10 2.86 -0.81
N GLY A 98 1.94 3.59 -0.10
CA GLY A 98 2.24 3.35 1.32
C GLY A 98 1.17 3.84 2.32
N ASP A 99 0.14 4.52 1.82
CA ASP A 99 -0.84 5.32 2.57
C ASP A 99 -2.30 4.82 2.44
N GLY A 100 -2.58 3.88 1.53
CA GLY A 100 -3.93 3.34 1.29
C GLY A 100 -4.14 1.95 1.87
N VAL A 101 -5.18 1.76 2.68
CA VAL A 101 -5.61 0.44 3.17
C VAL A 101 -6.89 -0.01 2.46
N CYS A 102 -6.99 -1.32 2.21
CA CYS A 102 -8.04 -1.92 1.40
C CYS A 102 -8.46 -3.27 2.00
N ASP A 103 -9.65 -3.77 1.64
CA ASP A 103 -10.05 -5.16 1.87
C ASP A 103 -10.08 -5.95 0.54
N VAL A 104 -9.18 -5.59 -0.39
CA VAL A 104 -9.09 -6.27 -1.69
C VAL A 104 -8.54 -7.68 -1.50
N ASP A 105 -9.14 -8.64 -2.22
CA ASP A 105 -8.60 -9.99 -2.31
C ASP A 105 -7.41 -9.99 -3.27
N LEU A 106 -6.18 -9.99 -2.73
CA LEU A 106 -4.95 -9.98 -3.52
C LEU A 106 -4.79 -11.25 -4.36
N LYS A 107 -5.33 -12.38 -3.91
CA LYS A 107 -5.29 -13.62 -4.69
C LYS A 107 -6.18 -13.50 -5.92
N ALA A 108 -7.41 -13.02 -5.73
CA ALA A 108 -8.33 -12.76 -6.84
C ALA A 108 -7.78 -11.70 -7.81
N LEU A 109 -7.10 -10.66 -7.30
CA LEU A 109 -6.43 -9.65 -8.12
C LEU A 109 -5.32 -10.26 -8.99
N VAL A 110 -4.46 -11.13 -8.42
CA VAL A 110 -3.40 -11.83 -9.14
C VAL A 110 -3.96 -12.83 -10.15
N ASP A 111 -5.00 -13.59 -9.79
CA ASP A 111 -5.67 -14.52 -10.70
C ASP A 111 -6.31 -13.77 -11.88
N PHE A 112 -6.91 -12.61 -11.62
CA PHE A 112 -7.42 -11.72 -12.67
C PHE A 112 -6.29 -11.23 -13.59
N HIS A 113 -5.16 -10.78 -13.04
CA HIS A 113 -4.01 -10.34 -13.83
C HIS A 113 -3.51 -11.43 -14.80
N LYS A 114 -3.32 -12.64 -14.25
CA LYS A 114 -2.90 -13.82 -15.02
C LYS A 114 -3.88 -14.18 -16.13
N SER A 115 -5.18 -13.94 -15.94
CA SER A 115 -6.21 -14.31 -16.92
C SER A 115 -6.15 -13.54 -18.25
N HIS A 116 -5.53 -12.36 -18.26
CA HIS A 116 -5.49 -11.49 -19.44
C HIS A 116 -4.08 -11.23 -20.00
N GLY A 117 -3.02 -11.49 -19.23
CA GLY A 117 -1.62 -11.41 -19.71
C GLY A 117 -1.17 -10.01 -20.16
N LYS A 118 -1.70 -8.96 -19.53
CA LYS A 118 -1.37 -7.55 -19.83
C LYS A 118 -0.32 -7.05 -18.84
N ALA A 119 0.43 -6.01 -19.21
CA ALA A 119 1.52 -5.49 -18.40
C ALA A 119 1.12 -5.07 -17.00
N CYS A 120 -0.08 -4.50 -16.86
CA CYS A 120 -0.50 -3.85 -15.64
C CYS A 120 -1.97 -4.15 -15.34
N THR A 121 -2.22 -4.55 -14.11
CA THR A 121 -3.56 -4.53 -13.51
C THR A 121 -3.55 -3.56 -12.36
N LEU A 122 -4.47 -2.60 -12.35
CA LEU A 122 -4.69 -1.70 -11.20
C LEU A 122 -6.02 -2.00 -10.53
N THR A 123 -6.10 -1.78 -9.21
CA THR A 123 -7.36 -1.89 -8.47
C THR A 123 -8.15 -0.59 -8.61
N ALA A 124 -9.28 -0.66 -9.30
CA ALA A 124 -10.20 0.45 -9.50
C ALA A 124 -11.22 0.51 -8.35
N VAL A 125 -11.24 1.62 -7.62
CA VAL A 125 -12.08 1.83 -6.43
C VAL A 125 -13.01 3.02 -6.61
N LYS A 126 -14.09 3.06 -5.82
CA LYS A 126 -14.96 4.25 -5.69
C LYS A 126 -14.72 4.89 -4.33
N PRO A 127 -14.13 6.09 -4.26
CA PRO A 127 -13.87 6.74 -2.98
C PRO A 127 -15.18 7.20 -2.35
N GLU A 128 -15.16 7.42 -1.03
CA GLU A 128 -16.26 8.11 -0.39
C GLU A 128 -16.32 9.58 -0.83
N GLY A 129 -17.53 10.07 -1.06
CA GLY A 129 -17.74 11.45 -1.47
C GLY A 129 -17.32 12.42 -0.37
N ARG A 130 -16.46 13.39 -0.69
CA ARG A 130 -15.96 14.38 0.27
C ARG A 130 -16.92 15.56 0.53
N PHE A 131 -17.93 15.75 -0.32
CA PHE A 131 -18.82 16.92 -0.31
C PHE A 131 -20.28 16.52 -0.45
N GLY A 132 -21.18 17.35 0.09
CA GLY A 132 -22.62 17.24 -0.15
C GLY A 132 -22.99 17.62 -1.58
N ILE A 133 -23.90 16.88 -2.18
CA ILE A 133 -24.56 17.24 -3.44
C ILE A 133 -25.76 18.12 -3.12
N LEU A 134 -25.81 19.27 -3.80
CA LEU A 134 -26.99 20.12 -3.87
C LEU A 134 -27.73 19.78 -5.15
N ASP A 135 -29.01 19.46 -5.04
CA ASP A 135 -29.92 19.50 -6.19
C ASP A 135 -30.52 20.90 -6.26
N LEU A 136 -30.30 21.62 -7.36
CA LEU A 136 -30.64 23.03 -7.51
C LEU A 136 -31.72 23.22 -8.58
N ASN A 137 -32.74 24.02 -8.25
CA ASN A 137 -33.65 24.61 -9.23
C ASN A 137 -33.51 26.14 -9.18
N GLY A 138 -32.75 26.68 -10.13
CA GLY A 138 -32.27 28.06 -10.06
C GLY A 138 -31.36 28.25 -8.85
N ASN A 139 -31.72 29.19 -7.96
CA ASN A 139 -31.02 29.43 -6.70
C ASN A 139 -31.62 28.66 -5.51
N ASN A 140 -32.68 27.87 -5.72
CA ASN A 140 -33.33 27.12 -4.65
C ASN A 140 -32.71 25.72 -4.52
N VAL A 141 -32.30 25.35 -3.30
CA VAL A 141 -31.81 24.00 -2.99
C VAL A 141 -33.02 23.08 -2.78
N GLN A 142 -33.27 22.16 -3.73
CA GLN A 142 -34.34 21.18 -3.65
C GLN A 142 -33.99 19.99 -2.77
N SER A 143 -32.71 19.58 -2.73
CA SER A 143 -32.23 18.58 -1.79
C SER A 143 -30.75 18.80 -1.45
N PHE A 144 -30.39 18.42 -0.22
CA PHE A 144 -29.01 18.34 0.26
C PHE A 144 -28.77 16.90 0.70
N ARG A 145 -27.87 16.20 0.04
CA ARG A 145 -27.46 14.84 0.45
C ARG A 145 -25.96 14.68 0.40
N GLU A 146 -25.40 13.88 1.29
CA GLU A 146 -23.99 13.49 1.14
C GLU A 146 -23.79 12.68 -0.15
N LYS A 147 -22.64 12.89 -0.80
CA LYS A 147 -22.30 12.20 -2.04
C LYS A 147 -22.08 10.71 -1.76
N SER A 148 -22.90 9.87 -2.38
CA SER A 148 -22.76 8.42 -2.26
C SER A 148 -21.61 7.92 -3.14
N ARG A 149 -21.13 6.70 -2.89
CA ARG A 149 -20.10 6.06 -3.73
C ARG A 149 -20.54 5.92 -5.20
N ASP A 150 -21.84 5.88 -5.47
CA ASP A 150 -22.38 5.75 -6.83
C ASP A 150 -22.32 7.03 -7.64
N ASP A 151 -22.16 8.18 -6.98
CA ASP A 151 -22.03 9.48 -7.62
C ASP A 151 -20.57 9.80 -8.06
N VAL A 152 -19.63 8.87 -7.82
CA VAL A 152 -18.19 9.04 -8.15
C VAL A 152 -17.75 7.95 -9.14
N GLY A 153 -16.95 8.37 -10.13
CA GLY A 153 -16.30 7.45 -11.06
C GLY A 153 -15.26 6.57 -10.37
N TYR A 154 -14.83 5.52 -11.05
CA TYR A 154 -13.70 4.72 -10.58
C TYR A 154 -12.41 5.54 -10.61
N ILE A 155 -11.59 5.40 -9.57
CA ILE A 155 -10.25 5.97 -9.48
C ILE A 155 -9.23 4.84 -9.31
N ASN A 156 -7.95 5.17 -9.52
CA ASN A 156 -6.83 4.29 -9.17
C ASN A 156 -6.71 4.19 -7.64
N GLY A 157 -6.93 2.99 -7.08
CA GLY A 157 -6.79 2.71 -5.66
C GLY A 157 -5.41 2.19 -5.25
N GLY A 158 -4.45 2.13 -6.17
CA GLY A 158 -3.19 1.39 -5.98
C GLY A 158 -3.42 -0.10 -6.21
N TYR A 159 -2.82 -0.93 -5.35
CA TYR A 159 -2.93 -2.39 -5.37
C TYR A 159 -2.88 -2.95 -6.78
N MET A 160 -1.67 -2.98 -7.33
CA MET A 160 -1.39 -3.31 -8.71
C MET A 160 -0.64 -4.64 -8.80
N VAL A 161 -0.83 -5.33 -9.93
CA VAL A 161 -0.02 -6.46 -10.35
C VAL A 161 0.63 -6.08 -11.67
N LEU A 162 1.95 -6.16 -11.74
CA LEU A 162 2.75 -5.62 -12.82
C LEU A 162 3.70 -6.69 -13.37
N GLU A 163 3.86 -6.71 -14.69
CA GLU A 163 4.87 -7.49 -15.40
C GLU A 163 6.18 -6.68 -15.53
N PRO A 164 7.36 -7.31 -15.58
CA PRO A 164 8.65 -6.61 -15.72
C PRO A 164 8.70 -5.59 -16.87
N LYS A 165 7.98 -5.85 -17.97
CA LYS A 165 7.92 -4.93 -19.12
C LYS A 165 7.41 -3.52 -18.80
N VAL A 166 6.75 -3.30 -17.64
CA VAL A 166 6.38 -1.94 -17.21
C VAL A 166 7.59 -1.03 -17.01
N PHE A 167 8.77 -1.59 -16.72
CA PHE A 167 9.99 -0.80 -16.55
C PHE A 167 10.45 -0.11 -17.84
N ASP A 168 10.04 -0.61 -19.01
CA ASP A 168 10.38 -0.02 -20.31
C ASP A 168 9.60 1.29 -20.56
N TYR A 169 8.46 1.45 -19.90
CA TYR A 169 7.63 2.65 -19.94
C TYR A 169 8.14 3.77 -19.03
N ILE A 170 9.09 3.48 -18.13
CA ILE A 170 9.66 4.45 -17.20
C ILE A 170 11.02 4.92 -17.72
N THR A 171 10.99 5.94 -18.56
CA THR A 171 12.17 6.43 -19.30
C THR A 171 12.85 7.64 -18.66
N SER A 172 12.22 8.27 -17.66
CA SER A 172 12.73 9.48 -17.01
C SER A 172 12.17 9.65 -15.59
N ASN A 173 12.60 10.72 -14.91
CA ASN A 173 12.07 11.04 -13.58
C ASN A 173 10.66 11.63 -13.64
N VAL A 174 9.66 10.76 -13.77
CA VAL A 174 8.24 11.10 -13.91
C VAL A 174 7.37 10.39 -12.87
N MET A 175 6.17 10.91 -12.65
CA MET A 175 5.14 10.19 -11.92
C MET A 175 4.71 8.97 -12.72
N PHE A 176 4.57 7.83 -12.05
CA PHE A 176 4.12 6.58 -12.67
C PHE A 176 2.74 6.75 -13.33
N GLU A 177 1.87 7.54 -12.71
CA GLU A 177 0.50 7.83 -13.13
C GLU A 177 0.40 8.78 -14.34
N ARG A 178 1.53 9.30 -14.83
CA ARG A 178 1.60 10.15 -16.03
C ARG A 178 2.07 9.29 -17.20
N ASP A 179 3.14 9.71 -17.88
CA ASP A 179 3.66 9.08 -19.09
C ASP A 179 3.66 7.53 -19.03
N PRO A 180 4.12 6.85 -17.95
CA PRO A 180 4.15 5.40 -17.95
C PRO A 180 2.76 4.76 -18.04
N MET A 181 1.81 5.18 -17.19
CA MET A 181 0.45 4.65 -17.21
C MET A 181 -0.36 5.14 -18.40
N GLU A 182 -0.13 6.35 -18.89
CA GLU A 182 -0.77 6.89 -20.10
C GLU A 182 -0.38 6.06 -21.33
N HIS A 183 0.92 5.80 -21.53
CA HIS A 183 1.40 4.98 -22.66
C HIS A 183 0.99 3.51 -22.54
N LEU A 184 1.03 2.92 -21.34
CA LEU A 184 0.52 1.57 -21.10
C LEU A 184 -0.98 1.46 -21.45
N ALA A 185 -1.76 2.51 -21.17
CA ALA A 185 -3.19 2.53 -21.54
C ALA A 185 -3.37 2.64 -23.06
N ASP A 186 -2.61 3.52 -23.71
CA ASP A 186 -2.64 3.71 -25.17
C ASP A 186 -2.27 2.41 -25.92
N ASP A 187 -1.33 1.64 -25.40
CA ASP A 187 -0.92 0.34 -25.94
C ASP A 187 -1.90 -0.81 -25.59
N GLY A 188 -2.94 -0.54 -24.80
CA GLY A 188 -3.91 -1.56 -24.38
C GLY A 188 -3.31 -2.59 -23.42
N GLU A 189 -2.35 -2.17 -22.60
CA GLU A 189 -1.57 -2.99 -21.66
C GLU A 189 -1.99 -2.79 -20.18
N ILE A 190 -3.06 -2.02 -19.93
CA ILE A 190 -3.66 -1.84 -18.61
C ILE A 190 -5.04 -2.49 -18.52
N MET A 191 -5.28 -3.18 -17.40
CA MET A 191 -6.60 -3.69 -17.02
C MET A 191 -7.01 -3.15 -15.64
N ALA A 192 -8.31 -2.91 -15.46
CA ALA A 192 -8.87 -2.42 -14.20
C ALA A 192 -9.61 -3.54 -13.45
N TYR A 193 -9.11 -3.93 -12.29
CA TYR A 193 -9.81 -4.83 -11.37
C TYR A 193 -10.77 -4.02 -10.50
N LYS A 194 -12.07 -4.16 -10.71
CA LYS A 194 -13.09 -3.34 -10.01
C LYS A 194 -13.34 -3.87 -8.60
N HIS A 195 -12.82 -3.16 -7.60
CA HIS A 195 -13.09 -3.43 -6.20
C HIS A 195 -14.29 -2.62 -5.70
N LYS A 196 -15.20 -3.29 -5.00
CA LYS A 196 -16.43 -2.68 -4.44
C LYS A 196 -16.41 -2.58 -2.91
N GLY A 197 -15.41 -3.15 -2.26
CA GLY A 197 -15.29 -3.19 -0.81
C GLY A 197 -14.77 -1.89 -0.20
N PHE A 198 -14.15 -1.99 0.95
CA PHE A 198 -13.50 -0.88 1.64
C PHE A 198 -12.17 -0.49 0.97
N TRP A 199 -11.99 0.81 0.78
CA TRP A 199 -10.71 1.41 0.41
C TRP A 199 -10.65 2.81 1.01
N GLN A 200 -9.52 3.18 1.58
CA GLN A 200 -9.31 4.50 2.17
C GLN A 200 -7.82 4.87 2.18
N CYS A 201 -7.47 6.00 1.56
CA CYS A 201 -6.17 6.64 1.69
C CYS A 201 -6.06 7.42 3.00
N MET A 202 -4.84 7.74 3.43
CA MET A 202 -4.54 8.55 4.61
C MET A 202 -3.80 9.84 4.23
N ASP A 203 -4.45 10.70 3.45
CA ASP A 203 -3.87 11.97 2.97
C ASP A 203 -3.98 13.09 4.01
N THR A 204 -5.06 13.07 4.81
CA THR A 204 -5.41 14.15 5.73
C THR A 204 -5.51 13.67 7.18
N LEU A 205 -5.48 14.62 8.11
CA LEU A 205 -5.73 14.31 9.53
C LEU A 205 -7.11 13.66 9.75
N ARG A 206 -8.12 14.07 8.96
CA ARG A 206 -9.46 13.47 9.03
C ARG A 206 -9.45 12.00 8.61
N ASP A 207 -8.68 11.66 7.57
CA ASP A 207 -8.53 10.27 7.14
C ASP A 207 -7.86 9.43 8.23
N LYS A 208 -6.79 9.96 8.85
CA LYS A 208 -6.13 9.31 9.99
C LYS A 208 -7.11 9.04 11.13
N GLN A 209 -7.88 10.04 11.55
CA GLN A 209 -8.85 9.91 12.64
C GLN A 209 -9.90 8.84 12.32
N LYS A 210 -10.45 8.86 11.10
CA LYS A 210 -11.42 7.84 10.65
C LYS A 210 -10.84 6.43 10.69
N LEU A 211 -9.61 6.24 10.20
CA LEU A 211 -8.92 4.95 10.24
C LEU A 211 -8.64 4.49 11.68
N GLU A 212 -8.20 5.40 12.55
CA GLU A 212 -7.98 5.11 13.98
C GLU A 212 -9.28 4.71 14.69
N GLU A 213 -10.40 5.40 14.41
CA GLU A 213 -11.71 5.05 14.96
C GLU A 213 -12.14 3.63 14.55
N LEU A 214 -11.98 3.27 13.27
CA LEU A 214 -12.29 1.92 12.78
C LEU A 214 -11.40 0.86 13.46
N TRP A 215 -10.12 1.16 13.63
CA TRP A 215 -9.16 0.26 14.28
C TRP A 215 -9.50 0.05 15.76
N LEU A 216 -9.68 1.13 16.52
CA LEU A 216 -9.98 1.08 17.96
C LEU A 216 -11.35 0.44 18.25
N ALA A 217 -12.32 0.61 17.35
CA ALA A 217 -13.62 -0.05 17.46
C ALA A 217 -13.58 -1.55 17.12
N GLY A 218 -12.44 -2.09 16.67
CA GLY A 218 -12.33 -3.48 16.20
C GLY A 218 -13.09 -3.73 14.90
N LYS A 219 -13.29 -2.69 14.08
CA LYS A 219 -14.11 -2.71 12.85
C LYS A 219 -13.31 -2.35 11.59
N ALA A 220 -11.98 -2.37 11.66
CA ALA A 220 -11.09 -2.09 10.54
C ALA A 220 -11.26 -3.14 9.43
N PRO A 221 -11.90 -2.83 8.28
CA PRO A 221 -12.20 -3.85 7.27
C PRO A 221 -10.94 -4.43 6.60
N TRP A 222 -9.87 -3.63 6.53
CA TRP A 222 -8.57 -4.05 6.01
C TRP A 222 -7.83 -5.05 6.91
N LYS A 223 -8.25 -5.22 8.18
CA LYS A 223 -7.66 -6.19 9.09
C LYS A 223 -8.19 -7.59 8.77
N VAL A 224 -7.70 -8.18 7.68
CA VAL A 224 -8.06 -9.53 7.20
C VAL A 224 -7.29 -10.65 7.92
N TRP A 225 -6.27 -10.29 8.69
CA TRP A 225 -5.41 -11.20 9.44
C TRP A 225 -5.87 -11.40 10.89
N GLN A 226 -5.40 -12.48 11.51
CA GLN A 226 -5.59 -12.77 12.93
C GLN A 226 -4.60 -11.98 13.80
#